data_AF-X1LPV5-F1
#
_entry.id   AF-X1LPV5-F1
#
_cell.length_a   1.000
_cell.length_b   1.000
_cell.length_c   1.000
_cell.angle_alpha   90.00
_cell.angle_beta   90.00
_cell.angle_gamma   90.00
#
_symmetry.space_group_name_H-M   'P 1'
#
loop_
_entity.id
_entity.type
_entity.pdbx_description
1 polymer ?
#
loop_
_entity_poly.entity_id
_entity_poly.type
_entity_poly.pdbx_seq_one_letter_code
_entity_poly.pdbx_strand_id
1 'polypeptide(L)'
;FALVKPSAEEPEKVKKIEGIKEPSISKKGAKILADLQIVKNSYFISPGEVGCVGANTLVLTEYGYEFIRNLKSGDNVYTHRGRFRPIIRVIKKKQNWYKWVLSAYKGFPINFTNHKILTEKGFEDIKELNKERRLVLSKPNIKMSKPQILQLEIYPKYFKKIKWNEELAEWIGYFIGDGSVENCDKGHIALSCANEKEGKKYQKLSEKLFNADVHLYPRYEKGSISYWDVEFKDRGLAKWLSKNCYYHPPKIRGRDKFKIFPKETIYHP
;
A
#
# COMPACT_ATOMS: atom_id res chain seq x y z
N PHE A 1 -16.64 -25.04 -30.60
CA PHE A 1 -17.34 -24.13 -31.51
C PHE A 1 -18.49 -23.43 -30.79
N ALA A 2 -18.78 -22.22 -31.27
CA ALA A 2 -19.76 -21.19 -30.90
C ALA A 2 -21.03 -21.51 -30.06
N LEU A 3 -21.34 -20.55 -29.17
CA LEU A 3 -22.60 -19.79 -28.96
C LEU A 3 -24.00 -20.48 -29.02
N VAL A 4 -24.72 -20.40 -27.88
CA VAL A 4 -26.07 -19.76 -27.65
C VAL A 4 -27.31 -20.49 -28.23
N LYS A 5 -28.50 -20.68 -27.62
CA LYS A 5 -29.40 -20.03 -26.63
C LYS A 5 -30.57 -21.05 -26.31
N PRO A 6 -31.78 -20.66 -25.85
CA PRO A 6 -32.35 -20.45 -24.51
C PRO A 6 -33.43 -21.50 -24.10
N SER A 7 -34.13 -21.24 -22.98
CA SER A 7 -35.50 -21.71 -22.65
C SER A 7 -35.59 -23.11 -22.04
N ALA A 8 -36.45 -23.44 -21.08
CA ALA A 8 -37.11 -22.76 -19.97
C ALA A 8 -37.66 -23.94 -19.12
N GLU A 9 -37.46 -23.93 -17.81
CA GLU A 9 -38.30 -24.74 -16.91
C GLU A 9 -38.78 -23.81 -15.79
N GLU A 10 -40.10 -23.74 -15.63
CA GLU A 10 -40.77 -22.98 -14.59
C GLU A 10 -40.50 -23.63 -13.23
N PRO A 11 -40.10 -22.89 -12.18
CA PRO A 11 -40.00 -23.48 -10.86
C PRO A 11 -41.39 -23.76 -10.28
N GLU A 12 -41.60 -25.00 -9.84
CA GLU A 12 -42.79 -25.47 -9.15
C GLU A 12 -43.19 -24.58 -7.95
N LYS A 13 -44.50 -24.45 -7.74
CA LYS A 13 -45.12 -23.67 -6.67
C LYS A 13 -44.81 -24.25 -5.29
N VAL A 14 -43.93 -23.60 -4.54
CA VAL A 14 -43.80 -23.83 -3.09
C VAL A 14 -45.01 -23.22 -2.37
N LYS A 15 -45.81 -24.07 -1.71
CA LYS A 15 -46.90 -23.64 -0.82
C LYS A 15 -46.35 -23.00 0.46
N LYS A 16 -47.02 -21.92 0.89
CA LYS A 16 -46.72 -21.05 2.03
C LYS A 16 -46.51 -21.80 3.35
N ILE A 17 -45.43 -21.46 4.06
CA ILE A 17 -45.36 -21.55 5.52
C ILE A 17 -45.83 -20.19 6.06
N GLU A 18 -46.97 -20.19 6.75
CA GLU A 18 -47.49 -19.01 7.43
C GLU A 18 -46.76 -18.81 8.77
N GLY A 19 -46.21 -17.60 8.95
CA GLY A 19 -46.07 -16.97 10.27
C GLY A 19 -44.85 -17.28 11.12
N ILE A 20 -43.63 -16.97 10.65
CA ILE A 20 -42.54 -16.64 11.59
C ILE A 20 -42.57 -15.13 11.81
N LYS A 21 -43.14 -14.70 12.94
CA LYS A 21 -42.99 -13.31 13.43
C LYS A 21 -41.50 -13.00 13.55
N GLU A 22 -41.13 -11.79 13.13
CA GLU A 22 -39.77 -11.24 13.22
C GLU A 22 -39.08 -11.60 14.55
N PRO A 23 -37.77 -11.90 14.58
CA PRO A 23 -37.06 -12.00 15.84
C PRO A 23 -37.10 -10.64 16.54
N SER A 24 -38.03 -10.52 17.49
CA SER A 24 -38.21 -9.40 18.40
C SER A 24 -37.01 -9.34 19.36
N ILE A 25 -35.88 -8.85 18.88
CA ILE A 25 -34.84 -8.38 19.79
C ILE A 25 -35.33 -7.04 20.32
N SER A 26 -35.65 -7.00 21.62
CA SER A 26 -36.02 -5.75 22.28
C SER A 26 -34.91 -4.71 22.11
N LYS A 27 -35.24 -3.42 22.12
CA LYS A 27 -34.26 -2.32 22.08
C LYS A 27 -33.14 -2.49 23.12
N LYS A 28 -33.45 -3.14 24.24
CA LYS A 28 -32.50 -3.50 25.31
C LYS A 28 -31.57 -4.66 24.92
N GLY A 29 -32.08 -5.69 24.25
CA GLY A 29 -31.27 -6.80 23.70
C GLY A 29 -30.36 -6.39 22.54
N ALA A 30 -30.82 -5.47 21.68
CA ALA A 30 -30.01 -4.91 20.60
C ALA A 30 -28.86 -4.05 21.14
N LYS A 31 -29.10 -3.33 22.25
CA LYS A 31 -28.08 -2.55 22.94
C LYS A 31 -27.03 -3.44 23.62
N ILE A 32 -27.46 -4.54 24.26
CA ILE A 32 -26.54 -5.53 24.86
C ILE A 32 -25.67 -6.22 23.79
N LEU A 33 -26.23 -6.55 22.61
CA LEU A 33 -25.45 -7.08 21.48
C LEU A 33 -24.46 -6.06 20.90
N ALA A 34 -24.84 -4.78 20.83
CA ALA A 34 -23.95 -3.70 20.43
C ALA A 34 -22.82 -3.45 21.46
N ASP A 35 -23.13 -3.59 22.75
CA ASP A 35 -22.17 -3.45 23.85
C ASP A 35 -21.20 -4.65 23.95
N LEU A 36 -21.62 -5.85 23.51
CA LEU A 36 -20.82 -7.08 23.53
C LEU A 36 -19.92 -7.29 22.31
N GLN A 37 -20.25 -6.72 21.13
CA GLN A 37 -19.52 -6.99 19.87
C GLN A 37 -18.57 -5.87 19.41
N ILE A 38 -18.63 -4.67 20.00
CA ILE A 38 -17.74 -3.57 19.62
C ILE A 38 -16.55 -3.56 20.57
N VAL A 39 -15.42 -4.13 20.10
CA VAL A 39 -14.16 -4.09 20.85
C VAL A 39 -13.86 -2.64 21.23
N LYS A 40 -13.53 -2.39 22.51
CA LYS A 40 -13.26 -1.05 23.03
C LYS A 40 -12.29 -0.32 22.07
N ASN A 41 -12.75 0.79 21.47
CA ASN A 41 -12.13 1.59 20.39
C ASN A 41 -12.47 1.25 18.92
N SER A 42 -13.48 0.43 18.65
CA SER A 42 -13.96 0.17 17.29
C SER A 42 -15.05 1.18 16.90
N TYR A 43 -15.06 1.64 15.65
CA TYR A 43 -16.10 2.51 15.11
C TYR A 43 -16.92 1.73 14.10
N PHE A 44 -18.22 1.59 14.36
CA PHE A 44 -19.18 1.08 13.38
C PHE A 44 -19.66 2.25 12.52
N ILE A 45 -19.47 2.16 11.20
CA ILE A 45 -20.09 3.10 10.25
C ILE A 45 -21.30 2.38 9.65
N SER A 46 -22.49 2.81 10.05
CA SER A 46 -23.76 2.17 9.67
C SER A 46 -23.99 2.22 8.15
N PRO A 47 -24.46 1.14 7.50
CA PRO A 47 -24.59 1.04 6.04
C PRO A 47 -25.55 2.01 5.34
N GLY A 48 -26.25 2.89 6.07
CA GLY A 48 -27.22 3.85 5.51
C GLY A 48 -26.67 5.24 5.15
N GLU A 49 -25.50 5.62 5.68
CA GLU A 49 -24.89 6.96 5.48
C GLU A 49 -23.53 6.92 4.78
N VAL A 50 -23.08 5.72 4.34
CA VAL A 50 -21.75 5.49 3.79
C VAL A 50 -21.75 5.71 2.28
N GLY A 51 -21.27 6.88 1.88
CA GLY A 51 -20.73 7.07 0.54
C GLY A 51 -19.65 6.04 0.28
N CYS A 52 -19.63 5.51 -0.93
CA CYS A 52 -18.50 4.73 -1.43
C CYS A 52 -17.60 5.63 -2.26
N VAL A 53 -16.29 5.43 -2.14
CA VAL A 53 -15.28 6.01 -3.03
C VAL A 53 -14.98 5.05 -4.19
N GLY A 54 -14.41 5.58 -5.27
CA GLY A 54 -14.08 4.80 -6.45
C GLY A 54 -13.04 3.71 -6.19
N ALA A 55 -13.12 2.64 -6.97
CA ALA A 55 -12.24 1.47 -6.83
C ALA A 55 -10.73 1.81 -6.97
N ASN A 56 -10.42 2.91 -7.65
CA ASN A 56 -9.05 3.40 -7.87
C ASN A 56 -8.64 4.49 -6.86
N THR A 57 -9.43 4.73 -5.81
CA THR A 57 -9.02 5.63 -4.74
C THR A 57 -7.89 4.99 -3.92
N LEU A 58 -6.78 5.71 -3.75
CA LEU A 58 -5.67 5.30 -2.91
C LEU A 58 -5.99 5.56 -1.44
N VAL A 59 -5.70 4.58 -0.60
CA VAL A 59 -5.87 4.63 0.84
C VAL A 59 -4.50 4.39 1.48
N LEU A 60 -4.14 5.24 2.44
CA LEU A 60 -2.91 5.05 3.19
C LEU A 60 -3.08 3.89 4.17
N THR A 61 -2.27 2.85 3.99
CA THR A 61 -2.16 1.69 4.88
C THR A 61 -0.87 1.76 5.69
N GLU A 62 -0.68 0.84 6.64
CA GLU A 62 0.59 0.72 7.37
C GLU A 62 1.79 0.35 6.48
N TYR A 63 1.53 -0.03 5.22
CA TYR A 63 2.52 -0.41 4.21
C TYR A 63 2.64 0.63 3.07
N GLY A 64 2.03 1.80 3.21
CA GLY A 64 1.96 2.82 2.16
C GLY A 64 0.59 2.87 1.46
N TYR A 65 0.52 3.54 0.32
CA TYR A 65 -0.73 3.71 -0.41
C TYR A 65 -1.11 2.44 -1.18
N GLU A 66 -2.36 2.01 -1.03
CA GLU A 66 -2.93 0.87 -1.77
C GLU A 66 -4.31 1.26 -2.30
N PHE A 67 -4.71 0.69 -3.44
CA PHE A 67 -6.03 0.92 -3.99
C PHE A 67 -7.11 0.29 -3.10
N ILE A 68 -8.20 1.02 -2.85
CA ILE A 68 -9.29 0.52 -2.00
C ILE A 68 -9.87 -0.82 -2.48
N ARG A 69 -9.84 -1.11 -3.79
CA ARG A 69 -10.29 -2.38 -4.37
C ARG A 69 -9.46 -3.59 -3.94
N ASN A 70 -8.21 -3.37 -3.53
CA ASN A 70 -7.27 -4.41 -3.11
C ASN A 70 -7.32 -4.67 -1.60
N LEU A 71 -7.88 -3.74 -0.82
CA LEU A 71 -7.99 -3.85 0.63
C LEU A 71 -8.96 -4.96 1.06
N LYS A 72 -8.66 -5.56 2.21
CA LYS A 72 -9.39 -6.68 2.81
C LYS A 72 -9.67 -6.40 4.29
N SER A 73 -10.59 -7.18 4.86
CA SER A 73 -10.83 -7.14 6.31
C SER A 73 -9.57 -7.59 7.03
N GLY A 74 -9.18 -6.85 8.07
CA GLY A 74 -7.91 -7.01 8.79
C GLY A 74 -6.83 -5.99 8.39
N ASP A 75 -6.86 -5.45 7.17
CA ASP A 75 -5.84 -4.48 6.75
C ASP A 75 -5.92 -3.20 7.57
N ASN A 76 -4.77 -2.65 7.97
CA ASN A 76 -4.70 -1.43 8.75
C ASN A 76 -4.71 -0.19 7.85
N VAL A 77 -5.72 0.67 7.99
CA VAL A 77 -5.87 1.92 7.25
C VAL A 77 -5.73 3.14 8.16
N TYR A 78 -5.16 4.19 7.59
CA TYR A 78 -4.92 5.44 8.29
C TYR A 78 -6.21 6.24 8.47
N THR A 79 -6.47 6.70 9.69
CA THR A 79 -7.70 7.40 10.04
C THR A 79 -7.47 8.90 10.27
N HIS A 80 -8.55 9.69 10.18
CA HIS A 80 -8.57 11.11 10.55
C HIS A 80 -8.20 11.42 12.01
N ARG A 81 -7.82 10.43 12.82
CA ARG A 81 -7.36 10.61 14.20
C ARG A 81 -5.87 10.39 14.36
N GLY A 82 -5.10 10.37 13.27
CA GLY A 82 -3.66 10.21 13.39
C GLY A 82 -3.18 8.77 13.55
N ARG A 83 -4.04 7.76 13.45
CA ARG A 83 -3.70 6.37 13.80
C ARG A 83 -4.23 5.36 12.79
N PHE A 84 -3.54 4.23 12.68
CA PHE A 84 -3.98 3.07 11.92
C PHE A 84 -5.07 2.28 12.65
N ARG A 85 -6.06 1.78 11.90
CA ARG A 85 -7.13 0.92 12.40
C ARG A 85 -7.43 -0.21 11.41
N PRO A 86 -7.73 -1.43 11.89
CA PRO A 86 -8.06 -2.53 11.02
C PRO A 86 -9.41 -2.32 10.35
N ILE A 87 -9.51 -2.70 9.07
CA ILE A 87 -10.77 -2.77 8.34
C ILE A 87 -11.59 -3.93 8.92
N ILE A 88 -12.77 -3.65 9.45
CA ILE A 88 -13.66 -4.68 10.00
C ILE A 88 -14.37 -5.44 8.87
N ARG A 89 -14.76 -4.72 7.80
CA ARG A 89 -15.50 -5.28 6.67
C ARG A 89 -15.28 -4.47 5.40
N VAL A 90 -15.18 -5.13 4.26
CA VAL A 90 -15.15 -4.49 2.93
C VAL A 90 -16.53 -4.62 2.28
N ILE A 91 -17.12 -3.50 1.90
CA ILE A 91 -18.42 -3.45 1.20
C ILE A 91 -18.14 -3.15 -0.27
N LYS A 92 -18.51 -4.07 -1.16
CA LYS A 92 -18.40 -3.89 -2.61
C LYS A 92 -19.77 -3.55 -3.18
N LYS A 93 -19.91 -2.39 -3.83
CA LYS A 93 -21.11 -2.02 -4.59
C LYS A 93 -20.82 -2.11 -6.08
N LYS A 94 -21.70 -2.77 -6.83
CA LYS A 94 -21.72 -2.74 -8.31
C LYS A 94 -22.42 -1.46 -8.78
N GLN A 95 -21.89 -0.30 -8.44
CA GLN A 95 -22.41 0.98 -8.93
C GLN A 95 -21.50 1.51 -10.05
N ASN A 96 -22.10 1.75 -11.22
CA ASN A 96 -21.40 2.19 -12.43
C ASN A 96 -21.29 3.71 -12.58
N TRP A 97 -21.80 4.49 -11.64
CA TRP A 97 -21.79 5.95 -11.74
C TRP A 97 -21.36 6.59 -10.42
N TYR A 98 -20.32 7.42 -10.51
CA TYR A 98 -19.94 8.34 -9.44
C TYR A 98 -20.81 9.58 -9.55
N LYS A 99 -21.31 10.08 -8.42
CA LYS A 99 -22.16 11.26 -8.41
C LYS A 99 -21.33 12.54 -8.29
N TRP A 100 -20.14 12.45 -7.69
CA TRP A 100 -19.31 13.60 -7.43
C TRP A 100 -17.81 13.31 -7.58
N VAL A 101 -17.08 14.36 -7.90
CA VAL A 101 -15.62 14.38 -7.98
C VAL A 101 -15.12 15.51 -7.08
N LEU A 102 -14.26 15.18 -6.12
CA LEU A 102 -13.56 16.17 -5.28
C LEU A 102 -12.12 16.28 -5.75
N SER A 103 -11.77 17.47 -6.24
CA SER A 103 -10.40 17.81 -6.66
C SER A 103 -9.82 18.81 -5.68
N ALA A 104 -8.92 18.35 -4.82
CA ALA A 104 -8.15 19.25 -3.95
C ALA A 104 -7.17 20.08 -4.80
N TYR A 105 -6.81 21.29 -4.31
CA TYR A 105 -5.82 22.16 -4.97
C TYR A 105 -4.49 21.44 -5.27
N LYS A 106 -4.09 20.52 -4.37
CA LYS A 106 -2.99 19.57 -4.57
C LYS A 106 -3.49 18.18 -4.22
N GLY A 107 -3.51 17.27 -5.18
CA GLY A 107 -3.90 15.88 -4.96
C GLY A 107 -4.62 15.27 -6.16
N PHE A 108 -4.86 13.96 -6.08
CA PHE A 108 -5.62 13.25 -7.09
C PHE A 108 -7.13 13.49 -6.89
N PRO A 109 -7.90 13.61 -7.98
CA PRO A 109 -9.35 13.69 -7.88
C PRO A 109 -9.91 12.41 -7.25
N ILE A 110 -10.80 12.57 -6.29
CA ILE A 110 -11.48 11.45 -5.62
C ILE A 110 -12.91 11.39 -6.13
N ASN A 111 -13.26 10.25 -6.73
CA ASN A 111 -14.62 9.95 -7.17
C ASN A 111 -15.41 9.30 -6.04
N PHE A 112 -16.64 9.74 -5.79
CA PHE A 112 -17.49 9.17 -4.76
C PHE A 112 -18.98 9.37 -5.05
N THR A 113 -19.82 8.75 -4.22
CA THR A 113 -21.28 8.69 -4.39
C THR A 113 -22.01 9.67 -3.48
N ASN A 114 -22.17 9.37 -2.19
CA ASN A 114 -22.78 10.27 -1.20
C ASN A 114 -21.96 10.18 0.10
N HIS A 115 -20.86 10.91 0.20
CA HIS A 115 -19.92 10.83 1.32
C HIS A 115 -19.82 12.17 2.03
N LYS A 116 -19.91 12.20 3.37
CA LYS A 116 -19.57 13.38 4.17
C LYS A 116 -18.06 13.62 4.12
N ILE A 117 -17.64 14.85 3.92
CA ILE A 117 -16.22 15.19 3.80
C ILE A 117 -15.77 15.86 5.09
N LEU A 118 -14.61 15.44 5.61
CA LEU A 118 -14.05 16.03 6.82
C LEU A 118 -13.36 17.35 6.49
N THR A 119 -13.87 18.44 7.07
CA THR A 119 -13.33 19.80 6.98
C THR A 119 -12.95 20.30 8.36
N GLU A 120 -12.46 21.54 8.43
CA GLU A 120 -12.19 22.24 9.69
C GLU A 120 -13.43 22.47 10.57
N LYS A 121 -14.64 22.43 9.99
CA LYS A 121 -15.92 22.53 10.73
C LYS A 121 -16.49 21.18 11.14
N GLY A 122 -15.85 20.07 10.75
CA GLY A 122 -16.33 18.71 10.99
C GLY A 122 -16.77 18.03 9.70
N PHE A 123 -17.69 17.07 9.81
CA PHE A 123 -18.20 16.33 8.66
C PHE A 123 -19.33 17.11 7.97
N GLU A 124 -19.05 17.65 6.79
CA GLU A 124 -20.01 18.41 5.96
C GLU A 124 -20.51 17.56 4.79
N ASP A 125 -21.73 17.79 4.33
CA ASP A 125 -22.22 17.19 3.08
C ASP A 125 -21.52 17.86 1.89
N ILE A 126 -21.35 17.14 0.77
CA ILE A 126 -20.71 17.71 -0.41
C ILE A 126 -21.44 18.95 -0.93
N LYS A 127 -22.78 18.98 -0.80
CA LYS A 127 -23.58 20.12 -1.25
C LYS A 127 -23.26 21.41 -0.48
N GLU A 128 -22.66 21.29 0.69
CA GLU A 128 -22.31 22.40 1.59
C GLU A 128 -20.85 22.86 1.40
N LEU A 129 -20.07 22.14 0.58
CA LEU A 129 -18.69 22.49 0.27
C LEU A 129 -18.63 23.59 -0.79
N ASN A 130 -17.68 24.52 -0.59
CA ASN A 130 -17.32 25.54 -1.56
C ASN A 130 -15.82 25.49 -1.85
N LYS A 131 -15.36 26.25 -2.85
CA LYS A 131 -13.96 26.24 -3.31
C LYS A 131 -12.94 26.72 -2.27
N GLU A 132 -13.39 27.40 -1.23
CA GLU A 132 -12.54 27.95 -0.17
C GLU A 132 -12.35 26.99 1.00
N ARG A 133 -13.08 25.86 1.03
CA ARG A 133 -13.01 24.93 2.16
C ARG A 133 -11.68 24.20 2.24
N ARG A 134 -11.12 24.20 3.45
CA ARG A 134 -9.93 23.41 3.78
C ARG A 134 -10.34 21.99 4.17
N LEU A 135 -9.83 21.03 3.42
CA LEU A 135 -9.95 19.61 3.74
C LEU A 135 -8.96 19.26 4.86
N VAL A 136 -9.44 18.60 5.90
CA VAL A 136 -8.59 18.19 7.02
C VAL A 136 -8.14 16.75 6.78
N LEU A 137 -6.89 16.61 6.36
CA LEU A 137 -6.15 15.36 6.48
C LEU A 137 -5.24 15.49 7.69
N SER A 138 -5.52 14.74 8.75
CA SER A 138 -4.61 14.69 9.89
C SER A 138 -3.26 14.17 9.44
N LYS A 139 -2.18 14.89 9.79
CA LYS A 139 -0.83 14.40 9.57
C LYS A 139 -0.66 13.05 10.27
N PRO A 140 -0.08 12.04 9.60
CA PRO A 140 0.21 10.75 10.22
C PRO A 140 0.98 10.91 11.51
N ASN A 141 0.36 10.57 12.65
CA ASN A 141 1.07 10.43 13.91
C ASN A 141 1.59 8.99 14.00
N ILE A 142 2.57 8.71 13.16
CA ILE A 142 3.20 7.41 13.08
C ILE A 142 4.26 7.38 14.17
N LYS A 143 4.01 6.59 15.22
CA LYS A 143 5.04 6.30 16.23
C LYS A 143 6.14 5.50 15.54
N MET A 144 7.18 6.20 15.13
CA MET A 144 8.31 5.59 14.47
C MET A 144 9.20 4.88 15.49
N SER A 145 9.43 3.60 15.30
CA SER A 145 10.62 2.96 15.83
C SER A 145 11.70 3.06 14.78
N LYS A 146 12.80 3.76 15.05
CA LYS A 146 13.99 3.69 14.18
C LYS A 146 14.44 2.21 14.19
N PRO A 147 14.43 1.51 13.04
CA PRO A 147 15.08 0.20 12.97
C PRO A 147 16.54 0.39 13.41
N GLN A 148 17.03 -0.45 14.31
CA GLN A 148 18.41 -0.32 14.79
C GLN A 148 19.39 -1.09 13.90
N ILE A 149 18.92 -2.18 13.29
CA ILE A 149 19.73 -3.13 12.53
C ILE A 149 18.92 -3.67 11.36
N LEU A 150 19.51 -3.64 10.16
CA LEU A 150 19.09 -4.43 9.01
C LEU A 150 19.68 -5.84 9.15
N GLN A 151 18.83 -6.86 9.22
CA GLN A 151 19.23 -8.26 9.30
C GLN A 151 19.03 -8.93 7.95
N LEU A 152 20.11 -9.49 7.41
CA LEU A 152 20.11 -10.24 6.15
C LEU A 152 20.38 -11.70 6.48
N GLU A 153 19.41 -12.58 6.22
CA GLU A 153 19.50 -13.99 6.56
C GLU A 153 19.13 -14.88 5.37
N ILE A 154 19.97 -15.88 5.10
CA ILE A 154 19.63 -17.02 4.25
C ILE A 154 20.01 -18.28 5.00
N TYR A 155 19.00 -18.95 5.53
CA TYR A 155 19.18 -20.23 6.18
C TYR A 155 19.81 -21.25 5.21
N PRO A 156 20.79 -22.07 5.65
CA PRO A 156 21.36 -22.13 7.00
C PRO A 156 22.66 -21.34 7.21
N LYS A 157 23.27 -20.77 6.17
CA LYS A 157 24.70 -20.37 6.20
C LYS A 157 25.00 -18.89 6.01
N TYR A 158 23.99 -18.04 5.79
CA TYR A 158 24.22 -16.62 5.59
C TYR A 158 23.51 -15.80 6.66
N PHE A 159 24.29 -15.00 7.39
CA PHE A 159 23.77 -14.07 8.36
C PHE A 159 24.64 -12.81 8.39
N LYS A 160 24.02 -11.64 8.24
CA LYS A 160 24.70 -10.35 8.26
C LYS A 160 23.84 -9.30 8.94
N LYS A 161 24.44 -8.53 9.84
CA LYS A 161 23.81 -7.42 10.54
C LYS A 161 24.46 -6.13 10.09
N ILE A 162 23.64 -5.18 9.66
CA ILE A 162 24.09 -3.86 9.22
C ILE A 162 23.41 -2.84 10.12
N LYS A 163 24.18 -1.96 10.76
CA LYS A 163 23.61 -0.90 11.60
C LYS A 163 22.81 0.05 10.72
N TRP A 164 21.61 0.39 11.16
CA TRP A 164 20.83 1.40 10.46
C TRP A 164 21.41 2.79 10.71
N ASN A 165 21.73 3.51 9.62
CA ASN A 165 22.25 4.87 9.63
C ASN A 165 21.78 5.64 8.38
N GLU A 166 22.11 6.92 8.31
CA GLU A 166 21.75 7.79 7.18
C GLU A 166 22.36 7.29 5.85
N GLU A 167 23.58 6.79 5.87
CA GLU A 167 24.25 6.20 4.71
C GLU A 167 23.49 5.00 4.12
N LEU A 168 23.00 4.09 4.97
CA LEU A 168 22.19 2.96 4.54
C LEU A 168 20.83 3.43 4.00
N ALA A 169 20.22 4.43 4.64
CA ALA A 169 18.95 4.99 4.17
C ALA A 169 19.10 5.67 2.81
N GLU A 170 20.17 6.45 2.62
CA GLU A 170 20.55 7.06 1.34
C GLU A 170 20.78 5.99 0.27
N TRP A 171 21.55 4.95 0.59
CA TRP A 171 21.82 3.85 -0.32
C TRP A 171 20.53 3.13 -0.75
N ILE A 172 19.63 2.82 0.19
CA ILE A 172 18.33 2.19 -0.12
C ILE A 172 17.46 3.12 -0.98
N GLY A 173 17.43 4.42 -0.67
CA GLY A 173 16.72 5.41 -1.46
C GLY A 173 17.20 5.45 -2.90
N TYR A 174 18.53 5.45 -3.09
CA TYR A 174 19.13 5.40 -4.42
C TYR A 174 18.84 4.08 -5.14
N PHE A 175 18.93 2.93 -4.45
CA PHE A 175 18.54 1.64 -5.01
C PHE A 175 17.08 1.64 -5.51
N ILE A 176 16.17 2.28 -4.78
CA ILE A 176 14.76 2.37 -5.18
C ILE A 176 14.59 3.21 -6.45
N GLY A 177 15.34 4.31 -6.58
CA GLY A 177 15.42 5.07 -7.82
C GLY A 177 16.01 4.23 -8.95
N ASP A 178 17.31 3.96 -8.88
CA ASP A 178 18.12 3.55 -10.02
C ASP A 178 18.85 2.21 -9.83
N GLY A 179 18.48 1.44 -8.81
CA GLY A 179 19.01 0.10 -8.57
C GLY A 179 18.27 -1.05 -9.25
N SER A 180 18.88 -2.23 -9.28
CA SER A 180 18.19 -3.46 -9.69
C SER A 180 18.77 -4.69 -8.99
N VAL A 181 17.93 -5.70 -8.79
CA VAL A 181 18.38 -7.06 -8.49
C VAL A 181 18.31 -7.85 -9.80
N GLU A 182 19.45 -7.97 -10.47
CA GLU A 182 19.57 -8.70 -11.75
C GLU A 182 19.41 -10.21 -11.56
N ASN A 183 19.94 -10.73 -10.45
CA ASN A 183 19.81 -12.16 -10.13
C ASN A 183 19.77 -12.38 -8.62
N CYS A 184 18.57 -12.64 -8.10
CA CYS A 184 18.35 -12.84 -6.67
C CYS A 184 19.12 -14.04 -6.09
N ASP A 185 19.21 -15.16 -6.82
CA ASP A 185 19.88 -16.38 -6.36
C ASP A 185 21.41 -16.25 -6.37
N LYS A 186 21.96 -15.53 -7.36
CA LYS A 186 23.38 -15.22 -7.44
C LYS A 186 23.78 -14.03 -6.56
N GLY A 187 22.81 -13.26 -6.08
CA GLY A 187 23.03 -12.07 -5.26
C GLY A 187 23.46 -10.84 -6.07
N HIS A 188 23.24 -10.82 -7.38
CA HIS A 188 23.70 -9.75 -8.26
C HIS A 188 22.82 -8.53 -8.13
N ILE A 189 23.44 -7.43 -7.71
CA ILE A 189 22.82 -6.12 -7.48
C ILE A 189 23.57 -5.11 -8.35
N ALA A 190 22.83 -4.23 -9.01
CA ALA A 190 23.36 -3.13 -9.80
C ALA A 190 22.74 -1.80 -9.37
N LEU A 191 23.48 -0.70 -9.52
CA LEU A 191 23.00 0.67 -9.46
C LEU A 191 23.45 1.40 -10.72
N SER A 192 22.53 2.03 -11.42
CA SER A 192 22.85 2.85 -12.60
C SER A 192 23.02 4.30 -12.18
N CYS A 193 24.22 4.84 -12.41
CA CYS A 193 24.61 6.18 -12.01
C CYS A 193 24.80 7.09 -13.21
N ALA A 194 24.33 8.33 -13.11
CA ALA A 194 24.33 9.26 -14.24
C ALA A 194 25.75 9.66 -14.69
N ASN A 195 26.73 9.58 -13.79
CA ASN A 195 28.12 9.92 -14.08
C ASN A 195 29.10 9.18 -13.17
N GLU A 196 30.38 9.24 -13.52
CA GLU A 196 31.46 8.54 -12.81
C GLU A 196 31.59 8.99 -11.34
N LYS A 197 31.38 10.27 -11.05
CA LYS A 197 31.48 10.81 -9.68
C LYS A 197 30.42 10.18 -8.78
N GLU A 198 29.19 10.08 -9.28
CA GLU A 198 28.09 9.40 -8.59
C GLU A 198 28.36 7.89 -8.46
N GLY A 199 28.85 7.25 -9.53
CA GLY A 199 29.26 5.85 -9.50
C GLY A 199 30.33 5.57 -8.43
N LYS A 200 31.40 6.37 -8.37
CA LYS A 200 32.46 6.27 -7.35
C LYS A 200 31.93 6.50 -5.93
N LYS A 201 30.94 7.37 -5.74
CA LYS A 201 30.28 7.58 -4.45
C LYS A 201 29.56 6.31 -4.00
N TYR A 202 28.72 5.73 -4.86
CA TYR A 202 27.96 4.53 -4.51
C TYR A 202 28.79 3.26 -4.50
N GLN A 203 29.90 3.20 -5.23
CA GLN A 203 30.90 2.13 -5.10
C GLN A 203 31.45 2.09 -3.67
N LYS A 204 32.05 3.19 -3.20
CA LYS A 204 32.62 3.30 -1.85
C LYS A 204 31.58 3.07 -0.76
N LEU A 205 30.37 3.61 -0.95
CA LEU A 205 29.26 3.44 -0.01
C LEU A 205 28.84 1.96 0.09
N SER A 206 28.75 1.26 -1.05
CA SER A 206 28.41 -0.16 -1.10
C SER A 206 29.51 -1.02 -0.46
N GLU A 207 30.77 -0.74 -0.74
CA GLU A 207 31.92 -1.42 -0.10
C GLU A 207 31.89 -1.24 1.42
N LYS A 208 31.66 0.00 1.89
CA LYS A 208 31.59 0.33 3.32
C LYS A 208 30.43 -0.36 4.03
N LEU A 209 29.22 -0.27 3.47
CA LEU A 209 28.00 -0.78 4.11
C LEU A 209 27.93 -2.30 4.10
N PHE A 210 28.40 -2.92 3.01
CA PHE A 210 28.22 -4.34 2.76
C PHE A 210 29.51 -5.13 2.80
N ASN A 211 30.70 -4.54 2.99
CA ASN A 211 31.97 -5.28 2.96
C ASN A 211 32.03 -6.27 1.77
N ALA A 212 31.67 -5.76 0.59
CA ALA A 212 31.57 -6.51 -0.65
C ALA A 212 32.61 -6.00 -1.65
N ASP A 213 33.01 -6.86 -2.58
CA ASP A 213 33.78 -6.46 -3.75
C ASP A 213 32.85 -5.80 -4.76
N VAL A 214 33.07 -4.52 -5.02
CA VAL A 214 32.17 -3.68 -5.83
C VAL A 214 32.91 -3.16 -7.05
N HIS A 215 32.34 -3.45 -8.21
CA HIS A 215 32.90 -3.04 -9.49
C HIS A 215 32.14 -1.83 -10.03
N LEU A 216 32.88 -0.88 -10.57
CA LEU A 216 32.36 0.28 -11.28
C LEU A 216 32.80 0.19 -12.73
N TYR A 217 31.86 0.29 -13.67
CA TYR A 217 32.20 0.27 -15.08
C TYR A 217 31.30 1.18 -15.94
N PRO A 218 31.83 1.79 -17.00
CA PRO A 218 31.06 2.63 -17.90
C PRO A 218 30.17 1.78 -18.81
N ARG A 219 28.97 2.28 -19.10
CA ARG A 219 28.06 1.73 -20.10
C ARG A 219 28.06 2.61 -21.33
N TYR A 220 28.25 2.00 -22.48
CA TYR A 220 28.35 2.70 -23.75
C TYR A 220 27.06 2.55 -24.56
N GLU A 221 26.58 3.65 -25.09
CA GLU A 221 25.48 3.70 -26.03
C GLU A 221 25.91 4.57 -27.22
N LYS A 222 25.81 4.00 -28.43
CA LYS A 222 26.23 4.66 -29.68
C LYS A 222 27.66 5.22 -29.66
N GLY A 223 28.57 4.55 -28.96
CA GLY A 223 29.99 4.94 -28.88
C GLY A 223 30.32 6.01 -27.83
N SER A 224 29.34 6.50 -27.08
CA SER A 224 29.54 7.42 -25.95
C SER A 224 29.16 6.75 -24.62
N ILE A 225 29.80 7.17 -23.53
CA ILE A 225 29.37 6.74 -22.18
C ILE A 225 27.99 7.34 -21.91
N SER A 226 27.01 6.48 -21.67
CA SER A 226 25.63 6.85 -21.35
C SER A 226 25.46 7.01 -19.84
N TYR A 227 25.94 6.03 -19.07
CA TYR A 227 25.89 5.98 -17.60
C TYR A 227 26.98 5.06 -17.05
N TRP A 228 27.06 4.95 -15.73
CA TRP A 228 28.02 4.10 -15.02
C TRP A 228 27.28 3.11 -14.14
N ASP A 229 27.63 1.83 -14.22
CA ASP A 229 27.03 0.81 -13.36
C ASP A 229 27.96 0.49 -12.18
N VAL A 230 27.37 0.49 -10.98
CA VAL A 230 27.98 -0.04 -9.75
C VAL A 230 27.38 -1.40 -9.50
N GLU A 231 28.19 -2.46 -9.54
CA GLU A 231 27.72 -3.83 -9.38
C GLU A 231 28.49 -4.59 -8.32
N PHE A 232 27.77 -5.43 -7.58
CA PHE A 232 28.36 -6.34 -6.61
C PHE A 232 27.46 -7.54 -6.33
N LYS A 233 27.97 -8.48 -5.53
CA LYS A 233 27.26 -9.70 -5.14
C LYS A 233 27.05 -9.76 -3.64
N ASP A 234 25.79 -9.74 -3.22
CA ASP A 234 25.38 -10.05 -1.85
C ASP A 234 24.02 -10.77 -1.89
N ARG A 235 24.04 -12.09 -1.67
CA ARG A 235 22.83 -12.91 -1.74
C ARG A 235 21.78 -12.50 -0.71
N GLY A 236 22.19 -12.21 0.52
CA GLY A 236 21.26 -11.86 1.60
C GLY A 236 20.59 -10.52 1.31
N LEU A 237 21.38 -9.54 0.85
CA LEU A 237 20.87 -8.24 0.45
C LEU A 237 19.95 -8.36 -0.77
N ALA A 238 20.34 -9.10 -1.80
CA ALA A 238 19.50 -9.27 -3.00
C ALA A 238 18.14 -9.91 -2.67
N LYS A 239 18.10 -10.91 -1.79
CA LYS A 239 16.84 -11.49 -1.31
C LYS A 239 16.03 -10.51 -0.50
N TRP A 240 16.68 -9.76 0.39
CA TRP A 240 16.01 -8.75 1.21
C TRP A 240 15.43 -7.63 0.34
N LEU A 241 16.19 -7.09 -0.61
CA LEU A 241 15.74 -6.07 -1.56
C LEU A 241 14.60 -6.62 -2.41
N SER A 242 14.73 -7.82 -2.97
CA SER A 242 13.68 -8.44 -3.77
C SER A 242 12.38 -8.58 -2.98
N LYS A 243 12.46 -8.94 -1.69
CA LYS A 243 11.28 -9.12 -0.83
C LYS A 243 10.65 -7.81 -0.37
N ASN A 244 11.46 -6.82 -0.01
CA ASN A 244 10.99 -5.63 0.72
C ASN A 244 10.94 -4.36 -0.13
N CYS A 245 11.72 -4.29 -1.21
CA CYS A 245 11.81 -3.11 -2.06
C CYS A 245 11.06 -3.27 -3.40
N TYR A 246 10.36 -4.37 -3.61
CA TYR A 246 9.52 -4.60 -4.79
C TYR A 246 8.09 -4.92 -4.37
N TYR A 247 7.13 -4.35 -5.09
CA TYR A 247 5.72 -4.65 -4.90
C TYR A 247 5.40 -6.06 -5.44
N HIS A 248 4.85 -6.91 -4.57
CA HIS A 248 4.42 -8.27 -4.92
C HIS A 248 2.89 -8.37 -4.84
N PRO A 249 2.15 -7.99 -5.90
CA PRO A 249 0.71 -8.16 -5.91
C PRO A 249 0.37 -9.65 -5.86
N PRO A 250 -0.62 -10.07 -5.06
CA PRO A 250 -0.93 -11.49 -4.85
C PRO A 250 -1.40 -12.26 -6.09
N LYS A 251 -1.58 -11.61 -7.26
CA LYS A 251 -2.19 -12.23 -8.46
C LYS A 251 -1.66 -11.77 -9.84
N ILE A 252 -0.66 -10.90 -9.94
CA ILE A 252 -0.20 -10.41 -11.26
C ILE A 252 1.05 -11.17 -11.69
N ARG A 253 0.93 -11.94 -12.79
CA ARG A 253 2.05 -12.41 -13.60
C ARG A 253 2.40 -11.30 -14.59
N GLY A 254 3.40 -10.49 -14.27
CA GLY A 254 3.92 -9.44 -15.13
C GLY A 254 5.38 -9.14 -14.76
N ARG A 255 6.19 -8.74 -15.75
CA ARG A 255 7.63 -8.45 -15.57
C ARG A 255 7.90 -7.15 -14.80
N ASP A 256 6.90 -6.28 -14.68
CA ASP A 256 7.07 -4.93 -14.12
C ASP A 256 6.77 -4.93 -12.61
N LYS A 257 7.75 -5.37 -11.82
CA LYS A 257 7.73 -5.19 -10.37
C LYS A 257 8.07 -3.73 -10.08
N PHE A 258 7.08 -2.92 -9.71
CA PHE A 258 7.33 -1.56 -9.22
C PHE A 258 8.14 -1.62 -7.92
N LYS A 259 9.18 -0.79 -7.81
CA LYS A 259 9.92 -0.67 -6.56
C LYS A 259 9.13 0.15 -5.56
N ILE A 260 9.25 -0.24 -4.29
CA ILE A 260 8.63 0.44 -3.15
C ILE A 260 9.69 0.65 -2.08
N PHE A 261 9.50 1.68 -1.26
CA PHE A 261 10.29 1.82 -0.05
C PHE A 261 9.96 0.67 0.91
N PRO A 262 10.97 0.00 1.50
CA PRO A 262 10.72 -0.97 2.55
C PRO A 262 10.05 -0.28 3.74
N LYS A 263 9.21 -1.02 4.49
CA LYS A 263 8.41 -0.50 5.62
C LYS A 263 9.27 0.29 6.62
N GLU A 264 10.50 -0.16 6.78
CA GLU A 264 11.54 0.39 7.63
C GLU A 264 12.05 1.77 7.18
N THR A 265 11.95 2.10 5.89
CA THR A 265 12.41 3.37 5.29
C THR A 265 11.32 4.39 5.04
N ILE A 266 10.06 3.98 4.84
CA ILE A 266 8.95 4.88 4.44
C ILE A 266 8.77 6.05 5.41
N TYR A 267 9.24 5.90 6.64
CA TYR A 267 9.01 6.86 7.71
C TYR A 267 10.26 7.57 8.21
N HIS A 268 11.46 7.35 7.68
CA HIS A 268 12.65 8.07 8.14
C HIS A 268 12.53 9.58 7.81
N PRO A 269 12.76 10.51 8.77
CA PRO A 269 12.80 11.95 8.48
C PRO A 269 13.96 12.29 7.54
#